data_AF-A0A9D4Q3B5-F1
#
_entry.id   AF-A0A9D4Q3B5-F1
#
_cell.length_a   1.000
_cell.length_b   1.000
_cell.length_c   1.000
_cell.angle_alpha   90.00
_cell.angle_beta   90.00
_cell.angle_gamma   90.00
#
_symmetry.space_group_name_H-M   'P 1'
#
loop_
_entity.id
_entity.type
_entity.pdbx_description
1 polymer ?
#
loop_
_entity_poly.entity_id
_entity_poly.type
_entity_poly.pdbx_seq_one_letter_code
_entity_poly.pdbx_strand_id
1 'polypeptide(L)'
;MDPSKEERLLQNYMKMASQVTEFLWQHARVSCQVREKQNETLHNVTVLGNKTLPAKVEEVLNKGPKYSYEPRKQRHQLLAMVRTVADRAAEDDKVRLVGDGVASLKRTRQLSALPSDDPFGIGSSSQLVEFMECVEK
;
A
#
# COMPACT_ATOMS: atom_id res chain seq x y z
N MET A 1 -7.23 0.51 -45.01
CA MET A 1 -8.00 0.61 -43.74
C MET A 1 -7.80 2.01 -43.22
N ASP A 2 -8.88 2.74 -42.93
CA ASP A 2 -8.78 4.15 -42.54
C ASP A 2 -8.48 4.24 -41.03
N PRO A 3 -7.31 4.76 -40.62
CA PRO A 3 -6.92 4.80 -39.20
C PRO A 3 -7.90 5.59 -38.33
N SER A 4 -8.59 6.57 -38.92
CA SER A 4 -9.59 7.38 -38.23
C SER A 4 -10.83 6.59 -37.77
N LYS A 5 -11.15 5.45 -38.42
CA LYS A 5 -12.29 4.61 -38.01
C LYS A 5 -11.95 3.80 -36.75
N GLU A 6 -10.71 3.35 -36.64
CA GLU A 6 -10.23 2.54 -35.51
C GLU A 6 -10.16 3.37 -34.22
N GLU A 7 -9.65 4.60 -34.31
CA GLU A 7 -9.62 5.53 -33.17
C GLU A 7 -11.01 5.84 -32.62
N ARG A 8 -12.00 6.05 -33.50
CA ARG A 8 -13.39 6.28 -33.10
C ARG A 8 -14.00 5.06 -32.42
N LEU A 9 -13.70 3.85 -32.90
CA LEU A 9 -14.15 2.61 -32.27
C LEU A 9 -13.55 2.47 -30.87
N LEU A 10 -12.24 2.71 -30.73
CA LEU A 10 -11.56 2.65 -29.43
C LEU A 10 -12.17 3.64 -28.43
N GLN A 11 -12.41 4.89 -28.84
CA GLN A 11 -13.06 5.90 -28.00
C GLN A 11 -14.47 5.48 -27.57
N ASN A 12 -15.24 4.86 -28.47
CA ASN A 12 -16.57 4.34 -28.14
C ASN A 12 -16.49 3.19 -27.13
N TYR A 13 -15.54 2.28 -27.27
CA TYR A 13 -15.31 1.20 -26.30
C TYR A 13 -14.89 1.74 -24.93
N MET A 14 -13.97 2.71 -24.89
CA MET A 14 -13.56 3.34 -23.63
C MET A 14 -14.73 4.03 -22.94
N LYS A 15 -15.57 4.74 -23.69
CA LYS A 15 -16.78 5.39 -23.17
C LYS A 15 -17.77 4.36 -22.63
N MET A 16 -18.02 3.29 -23.37
CA MET A 16 -18.91 2.21 -22.94
C MET A 16 -18.39 1.51 -21.68
N ALA A 17 -17.10 1.19 -21.62
CA ALA A 17 -16.47 0.56 -20.46
C ALA A 17 -16.56 1.46 -19.22
N SER A 18 -16.34 2.77 -19.37
CA SER A 18 -16.50 3.75 -18.28
C SER A 18 -17.94 3.77 -17.75
N GLN A 19 -18.93 3.81 -18.64
CA GLN A 19 -20.35 3.81 -18.24
C GLN A 19 -20.75 2.52 -17.53
N VAL A 20 -20.32 1.37 -18.05
CA VAL A 20 -20.61 0.06 -17.43
C VAL A 20 -19.93 -0.05 -16.06
N THR A 21 -18.70 0.43 -15.93
CA THR A 21 -17.97 0.39 -14.66
C THR A 21 -18.63 1.27 -13.60
N GLU A 22 -19.05 2.49 -13.96
CA GLU A 22 -19.82 3.37 -13.07
C GLU A 22 -21.14 2.73 -12.64
N PHE A 23 -21.88 2.13 -13.58
CA PHE A 23 -23.12 1.43 -13.28
C PHE A 23 -22.91 0.26 -12.30
N LEU A 24 -21.90 -0.58 -12.56
CA LEU A 24 -21.55 -1.69 -11.68
C LEU A 24 -21.10 -1.19 -10.31
N TRP A 25 -20.36 -0.08 -10.25
CA TRP A 25 -19.91 0.51 -9.00
C TRP A 25 -21.08 1.05 -8.17
N GLN A 26 -22.02 1.75 -8.79
CA GLN A 26 -23.23 2.24 -8.11
C GLN A 26 -24.07 1.08 -7.56
N HIS A 27 -24.25 0.02 -8.34
CA HIS A 27 -25.03 -1.14 -7.92
C HIS A 27 -24.31 -1.97 -6.84
N ALA A 28 -23.01 -2.20 -7.00
CA ALA A 28 -22.18 -2.90 -6.03
C ALA A 28 -22.03 -2.14 -4.72
N ARG A 29 -22.03 -0.79 -4.73
CA ARG A 29 -22.00 0.00 -3.49
C ARG A 29 -23.27 -0.11 -2.65
N VAL A 30 -24.42 -0.33 -3.28
CA VAL A 30 -25.69 -0.53 -2.57
C VAL A 30 -25.77 -1.96 -2.01
N SER A 31 -25.26 -2.95 -2.74
CA SER A 31 -25.27 -4.36 -2.29
C SER A 31 -24.14 -4.70 -1.30
N CYS A 32 -22.99 -4.05 -1.43
CA CYS A 32 -22.00 -3.95 -0.37
C CYS A 32 -22.50 -2.92 0.65
N GLN A 33 -23.50 -3.32 1.44
CA GLN A 33 -23.68 -2.72 2.75
C GLN A 33 -22.30 -2.68 3.38
N VAL A 34 -21.77 -1.48 3.61
CA VAL A 34 -20.64 -1.29 4.52
C VAL A 34 -21.08 -2.07 5.73
N ARG A 35 -20.41 -3.19 6.02
CA ARG A 35 -20.56 -3.81 7.33
C ARG A 35 -20.10 -2.71 8.24
N GLU A 36 -21.05 -1.94 8.77
CA GLU A 36 -20.84 -1.21 9.98
C GLU A 36 -20.18 -2.25 10.87
N LYS A 37 -18.93 -1.98 11.29
CA LYS A 37 -18.39 -2.71 12.41
C LYS A 37 -19.45 -2.50 13.46
N GLN A 38 -20.26 -3.53 13.68
CA GLN A 38 -21.21 -3.45 14.75
C GLN A 38 -20.30 -3.23 15.95
N ASN A 39 -20.38 -2.04 16.52
CA ASN A 39 -20.02 -1.86 17.90
C ASN A 39 -21.10 -2.63 18.67
N GLU A 40 -21.09 -3.95 18.53
CA GLU A 40 -21.74 -4.89 19.42
C GLU A 40 -21.08 -4.62 20.76
N THR A 41 -21.71 -3.71 21.50
CA THR A 41 -21.94 -3.83 22.93
C THR A 41 -21.01 -4.85 23.58
N LEU A 42 -19.76 -4.47 23.88
CA LEU A 42 -18.86 -5.03 24.91
C LEU A 42 -18.76 -6.57 25.09
N HIS A 43 -19.29 -7.41 24.21
CA HIS A 43 -19.53 -8.84 24.49
C HIS A 43 -19.35 -9.82 23.32
N ASN A 44 -18.85 -9.39 22.15
CA ASN A 44 -18.54 -10.33 21.05
C ASN A 44 -17.04 -10.55 20.79
N VAL A 45 -16.20 -10.33 21.82
CA VAL A 45 -14.92 -11.01 21.91
C VAL A 45 -15.12 -12.22 22.80
N THR A 46 -15.42 -13.38 22.20
CA THR A 46 -15.28 -14.64 22.94
C THR A 46 -13.79 -14.88 23.11
N VAL A 47 -13.26 -14.58 24.30
CA VAL A 47 -11.95 -15.09 24.70
C VAL A 47 -12.09 -16.60 24.73
N LEU A 48 -11.62 -17.25 23.67
CA LEU A 48 -11.34 -18.68 23.69
C LEU A 48 -10.33 -18.85 24.82
N GLY A 49 -10.78 -19.31 25.98
CA GLY A 49 -9.90 -19.64 27.11
C GLY A 49 -9.00 -20.81 26.74
N ASN A 50 -8.92 -21.83 27.60
CA ASN A 50 -8.11 -23.03 27.34
C ASN A 50 -8.74 -23.99 26.30
N LYS A 51 -9.44 -23.48 25.29
CA LYS A 51 -10.00 -24.30 24.21
C LYS A 51 -8.91 -24.56 23.18
N THR A 52 -8.60 -25.83 22.97
CA THR A 52 -7.69 -26.27 21.91
C THR A 52 -8.27 -25.93 20.55
N LEU A 53 -7.57 -25.09 19.80
CA LEU A 53 -7.91 -24.78 18.42
C LEU A 53 -7.55 -25.97 17.51
N PRO A 54 -8.30 -26.21 16.42
CA PRO A 54 -7.85 -27.15 15.40
C PRO A 54 -6.49 -26.72 14.86
N ALA A 55 -5.54 -27.66 14.73
CA ALA A 55 -4.13 -27.39 14.38
C ALA A 55 -3.97 -26.47 13.15
N LYS A 56 -4.85 -26.62 12.15
CA LYS A 56 -4.87 -25.80 10.94
C LYS A 56 -5.17 -24.32 11.19
N VAL A 57 -6.03 -24.01 12.16
CA VAL A 57 -6.39 -22.63 12.53
C VAL A 57 -5.29 -22.00 13.37
N GLU A 58 -4.74 -22.77 14.31
CA GLU A 58 -3.61 -22.35 15.14
C GLU A 58 -2.37 -22.01 14.29
N GLU A 59 -2.05 -22.84 13.29
CA GLU A 59 -0.96 -22.57 12.35
C GLU A 59 -1.15 -21.26 11.56
N VAL A 60 -2.39 -20.90 11.24
CA VAL A 60 -2.70 -19.65 10.52
C VAL A 60 -2.62 -18.44 11.44
N LEU A 61 -3.09 -18.55 12.68
CA LEU A 61 -3.06 -17.46 13.66
C LEU A 61 -1.64 -17.21 14.20
N ASN A 62 -0.84 -18.27 14.38
CA ASN A 62 0.57 -18.17 14.78
C ASN A 62 1.44 -17.49 13.72
N LYS A 63 1.00 -17.42 12.47
CA LYS A 63 1.66 -16.61 11.42
C LYS A 63 1.47 -15.10 11.63
N GLY A 64 0.74 -14.69 12.66
CA GLY A 64 0.40 -13.29 12.93
C GLY A 64 -0.61 -12.74 11.93
N PRO A 65 -0.99 -11.45 12.05
CA PRO A 65 -1.83 -10.79 11.06
C PRO A 65 -1.13 -10.81 9.69
N LYS A 66 -1.53 -11.77 8.86
CA LYS A 66 -1.02 -12.07 7.51
C LYS A 66 -1.12 -10.90 6.50
N TYR A 67 -1.63 -9.75 6.95
CA TYR A 67 -1.88 -8.54 6.15
C TYR A 67 -1.05 -7.33 6.58
N SER A 68 0.01 -7.52 7.36
CA SER A 68 1.15 -6.58 7.34
C SER A 68 2.07 -6.89 6.15
N TYR A 69 1.49 -7.12 4.96
CA TYR A 69 2.28 -7.08 3.73
C TYR A 69 2.63 -5.62 3.52
N GLU A 70 3.73 -5.16 4.13
CA GLU A 70 4.34 -3.92 3.73
C GLU A 70 4.74 -4.11 2.27
N PRO A 71 4.12 -3.39 1.32
CA PRO A 71 4.46 -3.57 -0.08
C PRO A 71 5.95 -3.25 -0.22
N ARG A 72 6.73 -4.21 -0.73
CA ARG A 72 8.17 -4.07 -1.02
C ARG A 72 8.35 -3.07 -2.16
N LYS A 73 8.03 -1.80 -1.91
CA LYS A 73 8.26 -0.69 -2.82
C LYS A 73 9.72 -0.31 -2.75
N GLN A 74 10.30 -0.06 -3.92
CA GLN A 74 11.67 0.44 -3.96
C GLN A 74 11.73 1.83 -3.33
N ARG A 75 12.87 2.20 -2.75
CA ARG A 75 13.01 3.46 -1.97
C ARG A 75 12.62 4.70 -2.77
N HIS A 76 12.94 4.74 -4.05
CA HIS A 76 12.54 5.85 -4.93
C HIS A 76 11.01 5.94 -5.09
N GLN A 77 10.30 4.81 -5.07
CA GLN A 77 8.84 4.75 -5.13
C GLN A 77 8.22 5.26 -3.83
N LEU A 78 8.83 4.95 -2.68
CA LEU A 78 8.41 5.48 -1.38
C LEU A 78 8.61 6.99 -1.29
N LEU A 79 9.72 7.51 -1.81
CA LEU A 79 9.96 8.96 -1.91
C LEU A 79 8.95 9.64 -2.85
N ALA A 80 8.66 9.03 -4.00
CA ALA A 80 7.63 9.52 -4.90
C ALA A 80 6.26 9.58 -4.21
N MET A 81 5.91 8.56 -3.41
CA MET A 81 4.69 8.56 -2.61
C MET A 81 4.65 9.71 -1.60
N VAL A 82 5.73 9.92 -0.83
CA VAL A 82 5.82 11.03 0.13
C VAL A 82 5.58 12.37 -0.58
N ARG A 83 6.18 12.58 -1.76
CA ARG A 83 5.95 13.78 -2.56
C ARG A 83 4.50 13.92 -3.01
N THR A 84 3.89 12.85 -3.55
CA THR A 84 2.48 12.90 -3.98
C THR A 84 1.50 13.17 -2.84
N VAL A 85 1.83 12.77 -1.61
CA VAL A 85 1.02 13.06 -0.42
C VAL A 85 1.24 14.51 0.00
N ALA A 86 2.47 14.99 0.03
CA ALA A 86 2.79 16.38 0.34
C ALA A 86 2.15 17.36 -0.67
N ASP A 87 2.11 17.01 -1.96
CA ASP A 87 1.48 17.84 -2.99
C ASP A 87 -0.02 18.09 -2.76
N ARG A 88 -0.69 17.24 -1.97
CA ARG A 88 -2.10 17.39 -1.59
C ARG A 88 -2.31 18.18 -0.30
N ALA A 89 -1.24 18.52 0.42
CA ALA A 89 -1.30 19.33 1.64
C ALA A 89 -1.25 20.83 1.33
N ALA A 90 -1.57 21.66 2.33
CA ALA A 90 -1.38 23.11 2.24
C ALA A 90 0.10 23.46 2.01
N GLU A 91 0.38 24.53 1.25
CA GLU A 91 1.75 24.94 0.87
C GLU A 91 2.69 25.06 2.08
N ASP A 92 2.18 25.62 3.19
CA ASP A 92 2.94 25.82 4.43
C ASP A 92 3.40 24.50 5.08
N ASP A 93 2.64 23.41 4.88
CA ASP A 93 2.90 22.10 5.46
C ASP A 93 3.72 21.17 4.56
N LYS A 94 3.87 21.49 3.27
CA LYS A 94 4.51 20.59 2.30
C LYS A 94 5.96 20.28 2.66
N VAL A 95 6.73 21.31 3.00
CA VAL A 95 8.16 21.18 3.34
C VAL A 95 8.33 20.30 4.58
N ARG A 96 7.47 20.50 5.59
CA ARG A 96 7.46 19.70 6.83
C ARG A 96 7.13 18.24 6.55
N LEU A 97 6.07 17.97 5.78
CA LEU A 97 5.64 16.62 5.43
C LEU A 97 6.68 15.85 4.62
N VAL A 98 7.35 16.50 3.66
CA VAL A 98 8.46 15.89 2.93
C VAL A 98 9.62 15.58 3.88
N GLY A 99 9.97 16.51 4.78
CA GLY A 99 11.02 16.31 5.79
C GLY A 99 10.73 15.11 6.70
N ASP A 100 9.52 15.02 7.23
CA ASP A 100 9.09 13.94 8.13
C ASP A 100 9.05 12.58 7.41
N GLY A 101 8.60 12.57 6.15
CA GLY A 101 8.60 11.38 5.32
C GLY A 101 10.02 10.87 5.01
N VAL A 102 10.94 11.77 4.67
CA VAL A 102 12.36 11.40 4.45
C VAL A 102 13.02 10.92 5.74
N ALA A 103 12.76 11.57 6.87
CA ALA A 103 13.30 11.15 8.17
C ALA A 103 12.81 9.75 8.58
N SER A 104 11.54 9.44 8.29
CA SER A 104 10.96 8.12 8.53
C SER A 104 11.62 7.04 7.67
N LEU A 105 11.85 7.32 6.37
CA LEU A 105 12.54 6.39 5.47
C LEU A 105 14.01 6.14 5.87
N LYS A 106 14.70 7.16 6.41
CA LYS A 106 16.06 7.01 6.93
C LYS A 106 16.10 6.12 8.17
N ARG A 107 15.10 6.20 9.06
CA ARG A 107 15.01 5.35 10.27
C ARG A 107 14.78 3.88 9.94
N THR A 108 13.98 3.56 8.93
CA THR A 108 13.77 2.16 8.49
C THR A 108 15.07 1.47 8.07
N ARG A 109 16.03 2.21 7.49
CA ARG A 109 17.36 1.68 7.13
C ARG A 109 18.17 1.22 8.34
N GLN A 110 18.03 1.87 9.49
CA GLN A 110 18.79 1.54 10.69
C GLN A 110 18.25 0.29 11.39
N LEU A 111 16.94 0.06 11.32
CA LEU A 111 16.29 -1.11 11.88
C LEU A 111 16.57 -2.39 11.07
N SER A 112 16.68 -2.27 9.75
CA SER A 112 17.05 -3.40 8.87
C SER A 112 18.55 -3.71 8.84
N ALA A 113 19.37 -2.99 9.61
CA ALA A 113 20.82 -3.20 9.71
C ALA A 113 21.21 -4.11 10.89
N LEU A 114 20.24 -4.62 11.64
CA LEU A 114 20.44 -5.77 12.52
C LEU A 114 20.62 -7.02 11.63
N PRO A 115 21.56 -7.91 11.95
CA PRO A 115 21.78 -9.12 11.15
C PRO A 115 20.54 -10.01 11.28
N SER A 116 19.67 -9.98 10.27
CA SER A 116 18.66 -11.00 10.10
C SER A 116 19.32 -12.18 9.38
N ASP A 117 19.39 -13.32 10.06
CA ASP A 117 19.79 -14.60 9.49
C ASP A 117 18.70 -15.10 8.51
N ASP A 118 18.49 -14.36 7.41
CA ASP A 118 17.54 -14.74 6.36
C ASP A 118 18.27 -15.56 5.28
N PRO A 119 17.94 -16.86 5.09
CA PRO A 119 18.56 -17.72 4.08
C PRO A 119 18.13 -17.44 2.63
N PHE A 120 17.28 -16.43 2.41
CA PHE A 120 16.85 -16.01 1.07
C PHE A 120 17.47 -14.66 0.71
N GLY A 121 18.80 -14.65 0.63
CA GLY A 121 19.58 -13.53 0.11
C GLY A 121 19.22 -13.24 -1.35
N ILE A 122 18.64 -12.07 -1.60
CA ILE A 122 18.67 -11.43 -2.92
C ILE A 122 18.94 -9.94 -2.72
N GLY A 123 20.12 -9.50 -3.19
CA GLY A 123 20.34 -8.12 -3.64
C GLY A 123 21.16 -7.23 -2.72
N SER A 124 22.48 -7.39 -2.80
CA SER A 124 23.51 -6.49 -2.28
C SER A 124 23.22 -5.00 -2.56
N SER A 125 23.28 -4.19 -1.50
CA SER A 125 23.16 -2.73 -1.49
C SER A 125 24.50 -2.04 -1.73
N SER A 126 24.98 -2.00 -2.97
CA SER A 126 26.26 -1.33 -3.31
C SER A 126 26.15 -0.15 -4.28
N GLN A 127 24.98 0.45 -4.48
CA GLN A 127 24.87 1.70 -5.24
C GLN A 127 23.87 2.64 -4.56
N LEU A 128 24.35 3.55 -3.71
CA LEU A 128 23.71 4.82 -3.35
C LEU A 128 24.60 5.61 -2.36
N VAL A 129 25.89 5.71 -2.66
CA VAL A 129 26.78 6.69 -2.00
C VAL A 129 27.08 7.87 -2.93
N GLU A 130 26.90 7.72 -4.24
CA GLU A 130 27.22 8.79 -5.22
C GLU A 130 26.12 9.84 -5.46
N PHE A 131 24.87 9.61 -5.04
CA PHE A 131 23.79 10.57 -5.34
C PHE A 131 23.63 11.70 -4.33
N MET A 132 24.34 11.67 -3.20
CA MET A 132 24.33 12.77 -2.23
C MET A 132 25.33 13.89 -2.54
N GLU A 133 26.27 13.68 -3.47
CA GLU A 133 27.27 14.71 -3.81
C GLU A 133 26.80 15.66 -4.94
N CYS A 134 25.65 15.38 -5.57
CA CYS A 134 25.17 16.17 -6.71
C CYS A 134 24.18 17.28 -6.36
N VAL A 135 23.88 17.51 -5.08
CA VAL A 135 22.93 18.55 -4.62
C VAL A 135 23.64 19.79 -4.04
N GLU A 136 24.98 19.77 -3.96
CA GLU A 136 25.79 20.88 -3.41
C GLU A 136 26.73 21.56 -4.42
N LYS A 137 26.46 21.46 -5.73
CA LYS A 137 27.15 22.28 -6.75
C LYS A 137 26.18 22.93 -7.72
#